data_AF-A0A960IX51-F1
#
_entry.id   AF-A0A960IX51-F1
#
_cell.length_a   1.000
_cell.length_b   1.000
_cell.length_c   1.000
_cell.angle_alpha   90.00
_cell.angle_beta   90.00
_cell.angle_gamma   90.00
#
_symmetry.space_group_name_H-M   'P 1'
#
loop_
_entity.id
_entity.type
_entity.pdbx_description
1 polymer ?
#
loop_
_entity_poly.entity_id
_entity_poly.type
_entity_poly.pdbx_seq_one_letter_code
_entity_poly.pdbx_strand_id
1 'polypeptide(L)' 'MTERNVLGGELEECGTDPLTGFYRDGCCTWGPEDVGYHSICAVV' A
#
# COMPACT_ATOMS: atom_id res chain seq x y z
N MET A 1 2.64 -10.07 10.91
CA MET A 1 1.24 -10.22 10.50
C MET A 1 1.17 -9.77 9.06
N THR A 2 0.54 -10.55 8.17
CA THR A 2 0.29 -10.13 6.80
C THR A 2 -0.67 -8.96 6.80
N GLU A 3 -0.34 -7.88 6.08
CA GLU A 3 -1.26 -6.77 5.86
C GLU A 3 -2.46 -7.23 5.04
N ARG A 4 -3.59 -6.56 5.25
CA ARG A 4 -4.86 -6.94 4.63
C ARG A 4 -5.50 -5.79 3.90
N ASN A 5 -6.12 -6.11 2.77
CA ASN A 5 -6.98 -5.18 2.06
C ASN A 5 -8.32 -4.99 2.80
N VAL A 6 -9.16 -4.07 2.32
CA VAL A 6 -10.45 -3.72 2.96
C VAL A 6 -11.48 -4.84 2.95
N LEU A 7 -11.25 -5.89 2.16
CA LEU A 7 -12.10 -7.10 2.10
C LEU A 7 -11.63 -8.18 3.10
N GLY A 8 -10.53 -7.94 3.83
CA GLY A 8 -9.94 -8.88 4.77
C GLY A 8 -9.02 -9.93 4.13
N GLY A 9 -8.79 -9.86 2.81
CA GLY A 9 -7.79 -10.67 2.10
C GLY A 9 -6.39 -10.07 2.19
N GLU A 10 -5.40 -10.72 1.57
CA GLU A 10 -4.03 -10.20 1.49
C GLU A 10 -3.98 -8.83 0.78
N LEU A 11 -3.07 -7.96 1.21
CA LEU A 11 -2.82 -6.71 0.49
C LEU A 11 -2.11 -7.02 -0.84
N GLU A 12 -2.70 -6.57 -1.94
CA GLU A 12 -2.17 -6.77 -3.29
C GLU A 12 -1.28 -5.60 -3.72
N GLU A 13 -0.46 -5.82 -4.75
CA GLU A 13 0.35 -4.77 -5.38
C GLU A 13 -0.56 -3.69 -5.97
N CYS A 14 -0.24 -2.42 -5.70
CA CYS A 14 -0.95 -1.26 -6.25
C CYS A 14 -0.33 -0.77 -7.57
N GLY A 15 1.00 -0.80 -7.69
CA GLY A 15 1.66 -0.43 -8.94
C GLY A 15 3.19 -0.42 -8.88
N THR A 16 3.79 -0.85 -9.99
CA THR A 16 5.25 -1.02 -10.17
C THR A 16 5.88 -0.15 -11.26
N ASP A 17 5.10 0.43 -12.16
CA ASP A 17 5.58 1.37 -13.18
C ASP A 17 4.60 2.56 -13.35
N PRO A 18 4.78 3.66 -12.61
CA PRO A 18 5.86 3.92 -11.64
C PRO A 18 5.71 3.14 -10.34
N LEU A 19 6.83 2.88 -9.64
CA LEU A 19 6.82 2.19 -8.35
C LEU A 19 6.12 3.03 -7.25
N THR A 20 5.03 2.49 -6.72
CA THR A 20 4.17 3.13 -5.72
C THR A 20 4.52 2.74 -4.27
N GLY A 21 3.71 3.17 -3.30
CA GLY A 21 3.87 2.89 -1.87
C GLY A 21 4.77 3.87 -1.12
N PHE A 22 4.49 4.11 0.17
CA PHE A 22 5.32 4.96 1.04
C PHE A 22 6.74 4.39 1.16
N TYR A 23 6.85 3.08 1.41
CA TYR A 23 8.12 2.36 1.49
C TYR A 23 8.73 2.01 0.12
N ARG A 24 8.09 2.41 -0.99
CA ARG A 24 8.51 2.11 -2.36
C ARG A 24 8.65 0.61 -2.62
N ASP A 25 7.67 -0.16 -2.16
CA ASP A 25 7.56 -1.62 -2.33
C ASP A 25 6.47 -2.02 -3.34
N GLY A 26 5.77 -1.05 -3.95
CA GLY A 26 4.66 -1.30 -4.87
C GLY A 26 3.31 -1.52 -4.19
N CYS A 27 3.26 -1.52 -2.86
CA CYS A 27 2.05 -1.77 -2.07
C CYS A 27 1.65 -0.51 -1.27
N CYS A 28 0.37 -0.42 -0.91
CA CYS A 28 -0.14 0.62 -0.01
C CYS A 28 0.11 0.26 1.48
N THR A 29 1.29 -0.30 1.76
CA THR A 29 1.78 -0.62 3.10
C THR A 29 1.97 0.67 3.90
N TRP A 30 1.56 0.68 5.17
CA TRP A 30 1.78 1.82 6.07
C TRP A 30 2.42 1.38 7.38
N GLY A 31 3.04 2.31 8.09
CA GLY A 31 3.62 2.04 9.40
C GLY A 31 3.84 3.33 10.19
N PRO A 32 4.51 3.26 11.36
CA PRO A 32 4.65 4.40 12.25
C PRO A 32 5.33 5.62 11.64
N GLU A 33 6.17 5.42 10.62
CA GLU A 33 6.86 6.50 9.92
C GLU A 33 5.97 7.19 8.86
N ASP A 34 4.93 6.49 8.38
CA ASP A 34 3.98 7.01 7.40
C ASP A 34 2.83 7.76 8.08
N VAL A 35 3.13 8.96 8.57
CA VAL A 35 2.13 9.85 9.18
C VAL A 35 1.01 10.25 8.22
N GLY A 36 1.22 10.09 6.90
CA GLY A 36 0.25 10.41 5.86
C GLY A 36 -0.74 9.27 5.57
N TYR A 37 -0.49 8.06 6.08
CA TYR A 37 -1.29 6.87 5.82
C TYR A 37 -1.55 6.65 4.33
N HIS A 38 -0.51 6.35 3.56
CA HIS A 38 -0.58 5.98 2.14
C HIS A 38 -1.18 4.56 1.96
N SER A 39 -2.36 4.32 2.54
CA SER A 39 -3.06 3.05 2.58
C SER A 39 -4.16 2.90 1.52
N ILE A 40 -4.27 3.86 0.59
CA ILE A 40 -5.29 3.90 -0.46
C ILE A 40 -4.63 3.71 -1.82
N CYS A 41 -4.99 2.64 -2.51
CA CYS A 41 -4.67 2.48 -3.93
C CYS A 41 -5.75 3.16 -4.79
N ALA A 42 -5.34 3.98 -5.75
CA ALA A 42 -6.25 4.72 -6.63
C ALA A 42 -5.70 4.76 -8.07
N VAL A 43 -6.60 4.88 -9.04
CA VAL A 43 -6.26 5.06 -10.46
C VAL A 43 -6.44 6.53 -10.82
N VAL A 44 -5.49 7.08 -11.58
CA VAL A 44 -5.48 8.46 -12.08
C VAL A 44 -5.89 8.56 -13.53
#